data_AF-A0A1Q4ED00-F1
#
_entry.id   AF-A0A1Q4ED00-F1
#
_cell.length_a   1.000
_cell.length_b   1.000
_cell.length_c   1.000
_cell.angle_alpha   90.00
_cell.angle_beta   90.00
_cell.angle_gamma   90.00
#
_symmetry.space_group_name_H-M   'P 1'
#
loop_
_entity.id
_entity.type
_entity.pdbx_description
1 polymer ?
#
loop_
_entity_poly.entity_id
_entity_poly.type
_entity_poly.pdbx_seq_one_letter_code
_entity_poly.pdbx_strand_id
1 'polypeptide(L)'
;MTELEQILSTGEGRRALDRYFAGLIRALDFAALETELAMLLEEHPSAFAPLCRASMRESVEIVGWERVHADILAMDRKGSRCTALGIDLTGHWEGEGPGFEVSLYDDGSFAFSTASRAALLEASEGHATPWQGCFVEIETSLECRGLALLDGAIRAYPGRHAVPSQALPRDYAGFVIALWWLYLRVHQGVADALAHHGLPRAMPVLVDEHDFGPQVGGVLLCEHVADSAERSARILDARTVENRLAYDRLTEQLIMEVREKRAVVRNWSFWGNRTQRRNAIELLEASDKLMFQDVVSTRGQLSVWLLSDREFEMLLDRYREHRRPGSSGEQHPDPGEERTQLHLMFLQHALQFGGRAVQREFLAHRGRAA
;
A
#
# COMPACT_ATOMS: atom_id res chain seq x y z
N MET A 1 -28.96 -9.24 27.90
CA MET A 1 -27.70 -9.76 27.34
C MET A 1 -28.03 -11.04 26.63
N THR A 2 -27.96 -10.99 25.31
CA THR A 2 -28.17 -12.09 24.38
C THR A 2 -27.03 -13.12 24.46
N GLU A 3 -27.19 -14.30 23.83
CA GLU A 3 -26.16 -15.34 23.81
C GLU A 3 -24.87 -14.85 23.13
N LEU A 4 -24.99 -14.19 21.97
CA LEU A 4 -23.82 -13.61 21.29
C LEU A 4 -23.11 -12.57 22.16
N GLU A 5 -23.83 -11.70 22.86
CA GLU A 5 -23.20 -10.74 23.78
C GLU A 5 -22.47 -11.44 24.93
N GLN A 6 -22.99 -12.56 25.44
CA GLN A 6 -22.30 -13.39 26.43
C GLN A 6 -21.00 -13.96 25.85
N ILE A 7 -21.02 -14.52 24.64
CA ILE A 7 -19.84 -15.03 23.94
C ILE A 7 -18.80 -13.91 23.77
N LEU A 8 -19.22 -12.77 23.25
CA LEU A 8 -18.36 -11.61 22.96
C LEU A 8 -17.81 -10.93 24.21
N SER A 9 -18.46 -11.09 25.37
CA SER A 9 -17.99 -10.53 26.64
C SER A 9 -16.69 -11.18 27.15
N THR A 10 -16.28 -12.31 26.56
CA THR A 10 -15.06 -13.04 26.92
C THR A 10 -14.09 -13.12 25.74
N GLY A 11 -12.79 -13.03 26.02
CA GLY A 11 -11.78 -13.20 24.97
C GLY A 11 -11.76 -14.61 24.36
N GLU A 12 -12.10 -15.63 25.15
CA GLU A 12 -12.18 -17.01 24.66
C GLU A 12 -13.39 -17.22 23.74
N GLY A 13 -14.57 -16.77 24.17
CA GLY A 13 -15.78 -16.83 23.35
C GLY A 13 -15.62 -16.07 22.04
N ARG A 14 -15.05 -14.85 22.09
CA ARG A 14 -14.72 -14.09 20.87
C ARG A 14 -13.83 -14.88 19.92
N ARG A 15 -12.71 -15.43 20.41
CA ARG A 15 -11.80 -16.23 19.56
C ARG A 15 -12.45 -17.51 19.03
N ALA A 16 -13.34 -18.13 19.79
CA ALA A 16 -14.07 -19.32 19.33
C ALA A 16 -15.03 -18.98 18.18
N LEU A 17 -15.76 -17.87 18.29
CA LEU A 17 -16.61 -17.35 17.22
C LEU A 17 -15.79 -17.00 15.97
N ASP A 18 -14.68 -16.28 16.15
CA ASP A 18 -13.82 -15.90 15.02
C ASP A 18 -13.26 -17.14 14.31
N ARG A 19 -12.83 -18.17 15.04
CA ARG A 19 -12.39 -19.45 14.46
C ARG A 19 -13.51 -20.17 13.72
N TYR A 20 -14.74 -20.12 14.23
CA TYR A 20 -15.89 -20.75 13.58
C TYR A 20 -16.14 -20.13 12.21
N PHE A 21 -16.24 -18.80 12.13
CA PHE A 21 -16.46 -18.11 10.85
C PHE A 21 -15.26 -18.20 9.91
N ALA A 22 -14.02 -18.10 10.42
CA ALA A 22 -12.82 -18.36 9.63
C ALA A 22 -12.83 -19.78 9.04
N GLY A 23 -13.30 -20.78 9.82
CA GLY A 23 -13.46 -22.15 9.36
C GLY A 23 -14.39 -22.28 8.14
N LEU A 24 -15.50 -21.55 8.12
CA LEU A 24 -16.42 -21.52 6.98
C LEU A 24 -15.79 -20.86 5.75
N ILE A 25 -15.05 -19.75 5.92
CA ILE A 25 -14.26 -19.13 4.84
C ILE A 25 -13.22 -20.12 4.28
N ARG A 26 -12.46 -20.80 5.14
CA ARG A 26 -11.45 -21.79 4.73
C ARG A 26 -12.07 -23.01 4.06
N ALA A 27 -13.28 -23.39 4.41
CA ALA A 27 -14.05 -24.43 3.74
C ALA A 27 -14.67 -23.97 2.41
N LEU A 28 -14.64 -22.67 2.11
CA LEU A 28 -15.39 -22.03 1.02
C LEU A 28 -16.91 -22.22 1.14
N ASP A 29 -17.41 -22.44 2.36
CA ASP A 29 -18.83 -22.56 2.65
C ASP A 29 -19.44 -21.18 2.90
N PHE A 30 -19.38 -20.35 1.87
CA PHE A 30 -19.86 -18.97 1.92
C PHE A 30 -21.37 -18.90 2.16
N ALA A 31 -22.13 -19.90 1.72
CA ALA A 31 -23.56 -19.97 1.92
C ALA A 31 -23.94 -20.25 3.38
N ALA A 32 -23.23 -21.17 4.05
CA ALA A 32 -23.41 -21.39 5.47
C ALA A 32 -23.05 -20.13 6.27
N LEU A 33 -21.90 -19.51 5.97
CA LEU A 33 -21.50 -18.27 6.66
C LEU A 33 -22.55 -17.16 6.47
N GLU A 34 -23.04 -16.94 5.25
CA GLU A 34 -24.07 -15.95 4.97
C GLU A 34 -25.36 -16.22 5.76
N THR A 35 -25.78 -17.49 5.84
CA THR A 35 -26.97 -17.91 6.58
C THR A 35 -26.81 -17.62 8.08
N GLU A 36 -25.68 -18.02 8.67
CA GLU A 36 -25.38 -17.77 10.08
C GLU A 36 -25.35 -16.27 10.40
N LEU A 37 -24.63 -15.48 9.59
CA LEU A 37 -24.57 -14.04 9.81
C LEU A 37 -25.94 -13.37 9.63
N ALA A 38 -26.78 -13.85 8.70
CA ALA A 38 -28.11 -13.29 8.48
C ALA A 38 -29.03 -13.54 9.68
N MET A 39 -29.01 -14.75 10.25
CA MET A 39 -29.72 -15.07 11.49
C MET A 39 -29.25 -14.16 12.64
N LEU A 40 -27.94 -13.99 12.81
CA LEU A 40 -27.41 -13.08 13.83
C LEU A 40 -27.81 -11.62 13.60
N LEU A 41 -27.92 -11.14 12.35
CA LEU A 41 -28.42 -9.80 12.07
C LEU A 41 -29.91 -9.61 12.44
N GLU A 42 -30.71 -10.66 12.35
CA GLU A 42 -32.11 -10.65 12.77
C GLU A 42 -32.25 -10.64 14.30
N GLU A 43 -31.45 -11.46 14.98
CA GLU A 43 -31.42 -11.54 16.44
C GLU A 43 -30.79 -10.31 17.10
N HIS A 44 -29.89 -9.61 16.40
CA HIS A 44 -29.18 -8.44 16.89
C HIS A 44 -29.37 -7.20 16.01
N PRO A 45 -30.57 -6.57 16.02
CA PRO A 45 -30.81 -5.34 15.30
C PRO A 45 -29.82 -4.24 15.73
N SER A 46 -29.14 -3.66 14.76
CA SER A 46 -28.16 -2.59 14.98
C SER A 46 -28.13 -1.62 13.80
N ALA A 47 -27.41 -0.52 13.95
CA ALA A 47 -27.17 0.43 12.85
C ALA A 47 -26.47 -0.23 11.64
N PHE A 48 -25.78 -1.36 11.82
CA PHE A 48 -25.10 -2.09 10.75
C PHE A 48 -26.02 -3.01 9.94
N ALA A 49 -27.12 -3.48 10.52
CA ALA A 49 -27.97 -4.49 9.87
C ALA A 49 -28.54 -4.03 8.50
N PRO A 50 -29.02 -2.79 8.33
CA PRO A 50 -29.43 -2.30 7.01
C PRO A 50 -28.28 -2.24 5.99
N LEU A 51 -27.06 -1.91 6.43
CA LEU A 51 -25.88 -1.83 5.56
C LEU A 51 -25.49 -3.22 5.07
N CYS A 52 -25.44 -4.21 5.96
CA CYS A 52 -25.13 -5.59 5.60
C CYS A 52 -26.15 -6.15 4.59
N ARG A 53 -27.45 -5.90 4.80
CA ARG A 53 -28.52 -6.32 3.88
C ARG A 53 -28.46 -5.61 2.52
N ALA A 54 -28.00 -4.37 2.48
CA ALA A 54 -27.82 -3.62 1.23
C ALA A 54 -26.60 -4.11 0.44
N SER A 55 -25.56 -4.62 1.11
CA SER A 55 -24.38 -5.22 0.51
C SER A 55 -24.64 -6.67 0.07
N MET A 56 -25.45 -6.84 -0.98
CA MET A 56 -25.70 -8.15 -1.62
C MET A 56 -24.48 -8.60 -2.41
N ARG A 57 -24.28 -9.92 -2.57
CA ARG A 57 -23.13 -10.47 -3.31
C ARG A 57 -23.00 -9.87 -4.71
N GLU A 58 -24.11 -9.75 -5.44
CA GLU A 58 -24.16 -9.26 -6.81
C GLU A 58 -23.85 -7.77 -6.94
N SER A 59 -23.89 -7.03 -5.83
CA SER A 59 -23.53 -5.60 -5.79
C SER A 59 -22.03 -5.37 -5.56
N VAL A 60 -21.29 -6.44 -5.23
CA VAL A 60 -19.85 -6.38 -4.93
C VAL A 60 -19.07 -6.74 -6.18
N GLU A 61 -18.23 -5.81 -6.60
CA GLU A 61 -17.35 -5.98 -7.75
C GLU A 61 -15.92 -5.68 -7.32
N ILE A 62 -15.02 -6.64 -7.54
CA ILE A 62 -13.58 -6.43 -7.38
C ILE A 62 -13.01 -6.14 -8.77
N VAL A 63 -12.53 -4.93 -8.98
CA VAL A 63 -12.03 -4.45 -10.29
C VAL A 63 -10.52 -4.24 -10.26
N GLY A 64 -9.90 -4.06 -11.44
CA GLY A 64 -8.46 -3.84 -11.57
C GLY A 64 -7.65 -5.10 -11.89
N TRP A 65 -8.30 -6.23 -12.18
CA TRP A 65 -7.65 -7.50 -12.51
C TRP A 65 -6.68 -7.41 -13.68
N GLU A 66 -6.95 -6.55 -14.66
CA GLU A 66 -6.05 -6.31 -15.78
C GLU A 66 -4.71 -5.71 -15.34
N ARG A 67 -4.69 -4.92 -14.27
CA ARG A 67 -3.47 -4.39 -13.64
C ARG A 67 -2.71 -5.50 -12.92
N VAL A 68 -3.41 -6.34 -12.15
CA VAL A 68 -2.82 -7.53 -11.53
C VAL A 68 -2.16 -8.45 -12.57
N HIS A 69 -2.82 -8.67 -13.72
CA HIS A 69 -2.22 -9.45 -14.81
C HIS A 69 -0.94 -8.80 -15.35
N ALA A 70 -0.95 -7.47 -15.50
CA ALA A 70 0.23 -6.73 -15.92
C ALA A 70 1.37 -6.86 -14.90
N ASP A 71 1.07 -6.77 -13.59
CA ASP A 71 2.03 -6.91 -12.50
C ASP A 71 2.69 -8.29 -12.50
N ILE A 72 1.89 -9.36 -12.63
CA ILE A 72 2.37 -10.74 -12.76
C ILE A 72 3.35 -10.88 -13.93
N LEU A 73 3.00 -10.36 -15.10
CA LEU A 73 3.85 -10.44 -16.29
C LEU A 73 5.09 -9.54 -16.21
N ALA A 74 5.00 -8.41 -15.51
CA ALA A 74 6.15 -7.54 -15.26
C ALA A 74 7.17 -8.24 -14.37
N MET A 75 6.71 -8.90 -13.30
CA MET A 75 7.55 -9.71 -12.42
C MET A 75 8.26 -10.82 -13.20
N ASP A 76 7.54 -11.55 -14.06
CA ASP A 76 8.15 -12.59 -14.91
C ASP A 76 9.27 -12.04 -15.80
N ARG A 77 9.09 -10.84 -16.38
CA ARG A 77 10.11 -10.18 -17.21
C ARG A 77 11.35 -9.77 -16.42
N LYS A 78 11.20 -9.52 -15.11
CA LYS A 78 12.32 -9.28 -14.18
C LYS A 78 13.04 -10.57 -13.78
N GLY A 79 12.56 -11.74 -14.22
CA GLY A 79 13.21 -13.03 -14.02
C GLY A 79 12.73 -13.82 -12.80
N SER A 80 11.73 -13.31 -12.06
CA SER A 80 11.06 -14.09 -11.03
C SER A 80 9.67 -14.50 -11.49
N ARG A 81 9.35 -15.79 -11.37
CA ARG A 81 8.06 -16.32 -11.78
C ARG A 81 7.08 -16.15 -10.64
N CYS A 82 6.00 -15.40 -10.86
CA CYS A 82 4.90 -15.34 -9.89
C CYS A 82 4.20 -16.71 -9.79
N THR A 83 4.15 -17.27 -8.58
CA THR A 83 3.56 -18.58 -8.25
C THR A 83 2.45 -18.50 -7.22
N ALA A 84 2.23 -17.37 -6.55
CA ALA A 84 1.03 -17.08 -5.77
C ALA A 84 0.72 -15.58 -5.74
N LEU A 85 -0.55 -15.28 -5.48
CA LEU A 85 -1.05 -13.93 -5.25
C LEU A 85 -1.57 -13.82 -3.81
N GLY A 86 -1.16 -12.81 -3.06
CA GLY A 86 -1.82 -12.37 -1.82
C GLY A 86 -2.73 -11.19 -2.10
N ILE A 87 -3.92 -11.19 -1.53
CA ILE A 87 -4.87 -10.08 -1.55
C ILE A 87 -5.25 -9.84 -0.10
N ASP A 88 -4.63 -8.83 0.50
CA ASP A 88 -4.84 -8.48 1.88
C ASP A 88 -5.80 -7.28 1.94
N LEU A 89 -6.89 -7.46 2.68
CA LEU A 89 -7.78 -6.36 3.01
C LEU A 89 -7.05 -5.45 4.01
N THR A 90 -6.72 -4.22 3.61
CA THR A 90 -5.82 -3.34 4.37
C THR A 90 -6.53 -2.20 5.08
N GLY A 91 -6.06 -1.87 6.29
CA GLY A 91 -6.42 -0.66 7.02
C GLY A 91 -5.75 0.61 6.46
N HIS A 92 -4.73 0.47 5.62
CA HIS A 92 -3.92 1.56 5.06
C HIS A 92 -4.47 2.11 3.74
N TRP A 93 -5.80 2.33 3.67
CA TRP A 93 -6.47 2.84 2.48
C TRP A 93 -7.21 4.15 2.74
N GLU A 94 -6.88 5.18 1.96
CA GLU A 94 -7.48 6.52 2.07
C GLU A 94 -8.69 6.74 1.13
N GLY A 95 -8.98 5.80 0.24
CA GLY A 95 -10.11 5.89 -0.69
C GLY A 95 -11.45 5.41 -0.11
N GLU A 96 -12.46 5.36 -0.97
CA GLU A 96 -13.79 4.86 -0.59
C GLU A 96 -13.80 3.32 -0.53
N GLY A 97 -14.43 2.78 0.51
CA GLY A 97 -14.59 1.34 0.72
C GLY A 97 -13.33 0.58 1.10
N PRO A 98 -13.40 -0.76 1.09
CA PRO A 98 -12.28 -1.59 1.49
C PRO A 98 -11.13 -1.47 0.47
N GLY A 99 -9.91 -1.27 0.98
CA GLY A 99 -8.71 -1.22 0.16
C GLY A 99 -7.97 -2.55 0.16
N PHE A 100 -7.17 -2.80 -0.87
CA PHE A 100 -6.41 -4.04 -1.01
C PHE A 100 -4.92 -3.76 -1.19
N GLU A 101 -4.12 -4.59 -0.53
CA GLU A 101 -2.72 -4.81 -0.84
C GLU A 101 -2.60 -6.10 -1.64
N VAL A 102 -1.95 -6.04 -2.80
CA VAL A 102 -1.78 -7.17 -3.71
C VAL A 102 -0.31 -7.58 -3.69
N SER A 103 -0.01 -8.66 -3.00
CA SER A 103 1.34 -9.21 -2.86
C SER A 103 1.61 -10.26 -3.94
N LEU A 104 2.74 -10.16 -4.64
CA LEU A 104 3.16 -11.14 -5.64
C LEU A 104 4.29 -12.00 -5.07
N TYR A 105 4.10 -13.31 -5.06
CA TYR A 105 5.06 -14.26 -4.49
C TYR A 105 5.66 -15.15 -5.57
N ASP A 106 6.92 -15.54 -5.34
CA ASP A 106 7.55 -16.67 -6.00
C ASP A 106 7.76 -17.82 -4.99
N ASP A 107 8.42 -18.89 -5.44
CA ASP A 107 8.67 -20.06 -4.59
C ASP A 107 9.85 -19.87 -3.60
N GLY A 108 10.40 -18.66 -3.46
CA GLY A 108 11.58 -18.40 -2.65
C GLY A 108 11.35 -18.55 -1.14
N SER A 109 10.19 -18.10 -0.64
CA SER A 109 9.83 -18.17 0.78
C SER A 109 8.96 -19.37 1.12
N PHE A 110 8.14 -19.82 0.18
CA PHE A 110 7.26 -20.98 0.31
C PHE A 110 7.01 -21.59 -1.06
N ALA A 111 6.96 -22.93 -1.16
CA ALA A 111 6.84 -23.62 -2.45
C ALA A 111 5.40 -23.60 -3.03
N PHE A 112 4.85 -22.41 -3.25
CA PHE A 112 3.47 -22.19 -3.69
C PHE A 112 3.08 -22.97 -4.93
N SER A 113 3.99 -23.06 -5.92
CA SER A 113 3.72 -23.76 -7.19
C SER A 113 3.43 -25.25 -7.04
N THR A 114 3.82 -25.85 -5.92
CA THR A 114 3.64 -27.29 -5.62
C THR A 114 2.78 -27.56 -4.39
N ALA A 115 2.49 -26.53 -3.60
CA ALA A 115 1.73 -26.66 -2.39
C ALA A 115 0.26 -26.97 -2.71
N SER A 116 -0.32 -27.91 -1.96
CA SER A 116 -1.76 -28.14 -2.02
C SER A 116 -2.51 -27.04 -1.28
N ARG A 117 -3.78 -26.84 -1.60
CA ARG A 117 -4.66 -25.95 -0.84
C ARG A 117 -4.67 -26.27 0.65
N ALA A 118 -4.66 -27.54 1.02
CA ALA A 118 -4.61 -27.97 2.42
C ALA A 118 -3.31 -27.55 3.10
N ALA A 119 -2.16 -27.70 2.44
CA ALA A 119 -0.86 -27.27 2.97
C ALA A 119 -0.77 -25.75 3.12
N LEU A 120 -1.34 -24.99 2.18
CA LEU A 120 -1.42 -23.53 2.28
C LEU A 120 -2.30 -23.10 3.46
N LEU A 121 -3.46 -23.75 3.63
CA LEU A 121 -4.34 -23.48 4.77
C LEU A 121 -3.67 -23.82 6.10
N GLU A 122 -3.03 -24.98 6.21
CA GLU A 122 -2.26 -25.38 7.41
C GLU A 122 -1.15 -24.37 7.72
N ALA A 123 -0.40 -23.93 6.72
CA ALA A 123 0.62 -22.90 6.89
C ALA A 123 0.03 -21.53 7.30
N SER A 124 -1.21 -21.23 6.91
CA SER A 124 -1.91 -19.99 7.28
C SER A 124 -2.50 -20.00 8.70
N GLU A 125 -2.58 -21.16 9.37
CA GLU A 125 -3.08 -21.24 10.75
C GLU A 125 -2.09 -20.71 11.79
N GLY A 126 -0.80 -20.63 11.43
CA GLY A 126 0.25 -20.08 12.28
C GLY A 126 0.16 -18.56 12.42
N HIS A 127 0.58 -18.04 13.58
CA HIS A 127 0.83 -16.61 13.71
C HIS A 127 2.16 -16.28 13.03
N ALA A 128 2.11 -15.42 12.01
CA ALA A 128 3.11 -15.23 10.96
C ALA A 128 3.22 -16.44 10.01
N THR A 129 2.66 -16.29 8.81
CA THR A 129 2.83 -17.27 7.74
C THR A 129 4.29 -17.30 7.25
N PRO A 130 4.76 -18.41 6.66
CA PRO A 130 6.13 -18.49 6.14
C PRO A 130 6.49 -17.44 5.09
N TRP A 131 5.49 -16.86 4.43
CA TRP A 131 5.64 -15.86 3.37
C TRP A 131 5.37 -14.42 3.83
N GLN A 132 5.08 -14.19 5.11
CA GLN A 132 4.82 -12.85 5.65
C GLN A 132 6.01 -11.91 5.36
N GLY A 133 5.75 -10.82 4.64
CA GLY A 133 6.78 -9.85 4.25
C GLY A 133 7.83 -10.38 3.26
N CYS A 134 7.61 -11.55 2.66
CA CYS A 134 8.48 -12.15 1.66
C CYS A 134 7.89 -12.09 0.24
N PHE A 135 7.05 -11.09 -0.04
CA PHE A 135 6.60 -10.79 -1.39
C PHE A 135 7.76 -10.24 -2.22
N VAL A 136 7.72 -10.49 -3.52
CA VAL A 136 8.69 -9.92 -4.47
C VAL A 136 8.28 -8.50 -4.86
N GLU A 137 6.98 -8.28 -5.02
CA GLU A 137 6.36 -7.00 -5.35
C GLU A 137 5.06 -6.86 -4.54
N ILE A 138 4.65 -5.63 -4.24
CA ILE A 138 3.37 -5.31 -3.59
C ILE A 138 2.74 -4.11 -4.30
N GLU A 139 1.45 -4.21 -4.61
CA GLU A 139 0.74 -3.23 -5.43
C GLU A 139 -0.65 -2.93 -4.86
N THR A 140 -1.19 -1.75 -5.15
CA THR A 140 -2.60 -1.39 -4.85
C THR A 140 -3.42 -1.46 -6.13
N SER A 141 -3.41 -2.62 -6.79
CA SER A 141 -3.97 -2.79 -8.14
C SER A 141 -5.47 -3.10 -8.15
N LEU A 142 -6.06 -3.52 -7.02
CA LEU A 142 -7.47 -3.87 -6.91
C LEU A 142 -8.27 -2.81 -6.17
N GLU A 143 -9.54 -2.65 -6.57
CA GLU A 143 -10.52 -1.80 -5.89
C GLU A 143 -11.81 -2.59 -5.64
N CYS A 144 -12.49 -2.30 -4.53
CA CYS A 144 -13.80 -2.89 -4.22
C CYS A 144 -14.92 -1.89 -4.41
N ARG A 145 -15.96 -2.27 -5.17
CA ARG A 145 -17.21 -1.53 -5.28
C ARG A 145 -18.32 -2.21 -4.47
N GLY A 146 -19.34 -1.45 -4.09
CA GLY A 146 -20.53 -1.94 -3.39
C GLY A 146 -20.42 -2.07 -1.86
N LEU A 147 -19.22 -1.95 -1.30
CA LEU A 147 -18.99 -2.10 0.15
C LEU A 147 -18.63 -0.79 0.87
N ALA A 148 -18.61 0.35 0.18
CA ALA A 148 -18.15 1.63 0.73
C ALA A 148 -18.88 2.08 2.00
N LEU A 149 -20.22 1.96 2.02
CA LEU A 149 -21.02 2.36 3.19
C LEU A 149 -20.81 1.43 4.39
N LEU A 150 -20.67 0.12 4.14
CA LEU A 150 -20.45 -0.87 5.19
C LEU A 150 -19.06 -0.70 5.81
N ASP A 151 -18.01 -0.67 4.98
CA ASP A 151 -16.63 -0.45 5.41
C ASP A 151 -16.46 0.90 6.14
N GLY A 152 -17.03 1.98 5.59
CA GLY A 152 -17.01 3.29 6.24
C GLY A 152 -17.66 3.29 7.63
N ALA A 153 -18.78 2.58 7.79
CA ALA A 153 -19.43 2.43 9.10
C ALA A 153 -18.58 1.61 10.09
N ILE A 154 -17.94 0.54 9.63
CA ILE A 154 -17.02 -0.29 10.43
C ILE A 154 -15.82 0.54 10.90
N ARG A 155 -15.18 1.30 9.99
CA ARG A 155 -14.05 2.19 10.32
C ARG A 155 -14.45 3.30 11.29
N ALA A 156 -15.63 3.88 11.11
CA ALA A 156 -16.14 4.94 11.97
C ALA A 156 -16.57 4.46 13.37
N TYR A 157 -16.72 3.14 13.58
CA TYR A 157 -17.20 2.60 14.84
C TYR A 157 -16.19 2.87 15.99
N PRO A 158 -16.57 3.60 17.05
CA PRO A 158 -15.64 3.97 18.13
C PRO A 158 -15.13 2.75 18.93
N GLY A 159 -15.94 1.69 19.01
CA GLY A 159 -15.63 0.48 19.76
C GLY A 159 -14.79 -0.54 18.99
N ARG A 160 -14.29 -0.23 17.79
CA ARG A 160 -13.59 -1.20 16.93
C ARG A 160 -12.30 -1.76 17.53
N HIS A 161 -11.66 -1.01 18.43
CA HIS A 161 -10.48 -1.44 19.19
C HIS A 161 -10.82 -1.86 20.63
N ALA A 162 -12.10 -2.06 20.95
CA ALA A 162 -12.50 -2.48 22.27
C ALA A 162 -12.02 -3.90 22.56
N VAL A 163 -11.38 -4.06 23.72
CA VAL A 163 -10.98 -5.36 24.26
C VAL A 163 -12.21 -6.03 24.86
N PRO A 164 -12.39 -7.35 24.70
CA PRO A 164 -13.47 -8.09 25.33
C PRO A 164 -13.56 -7.79 26.83
N SER A 165 -14.74 -7.37 27.28
CA SER A 165 -15.02 -7.06 28.68
C SER A 165 -16.50 -7.28 28.99
N GLN A 166 -16.85 -7.31 30.28
CA GLN A 166 -18.25 -7.43 30.71
C GLN A 166 -19.14 -6.25 30.29
N ALA A 167 -18.55 -5.09 29.97
CA ALA A 167 -19.25 -3.92 29.48
C ALA A 167 -18.89 -3.68 28.01
N LEU A 168 -19.50 -4.46 27.13
CA LEU A 168 -19.32 -4.28 25.68
C LEU A 168 -19.84 -2.89 25.26
N PRO A 169 -19.14 -2.20 24.34
CA PRO A 169 -19.67 -0.97 23.76
C PRO A 169 -21.03 -1.20 23.11
N ARG A 170 -21.84 -0.14 23.04
CA ARG A 170 -23.13 -0.19 22.34
C ARG A 170 -22.94 -0.67 20.90
N ASP A 171 -23.82 -1.55 20.44
CA ASP A 171 -23.83 -2.14 19.09
C ASP A 171 -22.58 -2.98 18.75
N TYR A 172 -21.78 -3.39 19.74
CA TYR A 172 -20.57 -4.18 19.50
C TYR A 172 -20.85 -5.50 18.78
N ALA A 173 -21.92 -6.21 19.17
CA ALA A 173 -22.33 -7.43 18.48
C ALA A 173 -22.63 -7.15 16.99
N GLY A 174 -23.38 -6.08 16.69
CA GLY A 174 -23.66 -5.64 15.33
C GLY A 174 -22.40 -5.29 14.54
N PHE A 175 -21.42 -4.64 15.17
CA PHE A 175 -20.12 -4.37 14.56
C PHE A 175 -19.37 -5.66 14.21
N VAL A 176 -19.33 -6.65 15.12
CA VAL A 176 -18.64 -7.93 14.87
C VAL A 176 -19.30 -8.68 13.70
N ILE A 177 -20.63 -8.73 13.66
CA ILE A 177 -21.37 -9.34 12.56
C ILE A 177 -21.08 -8.61 11.25
N ALA A 178 -21.07 -7.27 11.26
CA ALA A 178 -20.77 -6.45 10.09
C ALA A 178 -19.36 -6.66 9.54
N LEU A 179 -18.37 -6.80 10.43
CA LEU A 179 -16.99 -7.09 10.05
C LEU A 179 -16.87 -8.46 9.36
N TRP A 180 -17.51 -9.49 9.91
CA TRP A 180 -17.55 -10.81 9.27
C TRP A 180 -18.33 -10.81 7.96
N TRP A 181 -19.37 -9.96 7.84
CA TRP A 181 -20.09 -9.75 6.59
C TRP A 181 -19.20 -9.11 5.52
N LEU A 182 -18.38 -8.14 5.90
CA LEU A 182 -17.39 -7.51 5.01
C LEU A 182 -16.41 -8.56 4.47
N TYR A 183 -15.81 -9.38 5.34
CA TYR A 183 -14.90 -10.45 4.90
C TYR A 183 -15.60 -11.43 3.97
N LEU A 184 -16.79 -11.92 4.32
CA LEU A 184 -17.58 -12.81 3.47
C LEU A 184 -17.75 -12.25 2.05
N ARG A 185 -18.14 -10.96 1.94
CA ARG A 185 -18.36 -10.31 0.64
C ARG A 185 -17.07 -10.12 -0.15
N VAL A 186 -15.96 -9.79 0.50
CA VAL A 186 -14.64 -9.72 -0.15
C VAL A 186 -14.24 -11.09 -0.69
N HIS A 187 -14.32 -12.15 0.12
CA HIS A 187 -13.96 -13.51 -0.33
C HIS A 187 -14.85 -14.01 -1.47
N GLN A 188 -16.16 -13.77 -1.41
CA GLN A 188 -17.09 -14.08 -2.51
C GLN A 188 -16.73 -13.29 -3.77
N GLY A 189 -16.50 -11.99 -3.64
CA GLY A 189 -16.15 -11.11 -4.77
C GLY A 189 -14.85 -11.51 -5.45
N VAL A 190 -13.82 -11.87 -4.68
CA VAL A 190 -12.55 -12.41 -5.23
C VAL A 190 -12.79 -13.74 -5.93
N ALA A 191 -13.54 -14.67 -5.32
CA ALA A 191 -13.83 -15.96 -5.94
C ALA A 191 -14.59 -15.81 -7.27
N ASP A 192 -15.60 -14.94 -7.31
CA ASP A 192 -16.37 -14.64 -8.51
C ASP A 192 -15.51 -14.00 -9.60
N ALA A 193 -14.65 -13.06 -9.20
CA ALA A 193 -13.73 -12.40 -10.11
C ALA A 193 -12.70 -13.38 -10.69
N LEU A 194 -12.12 -14.28 -9.89
CA LEU A 194 -11.21 -15.31 -10.39
C LEU A 194 -11.90 -16.28 -11.36
N ALA A 195 -13.17 -16.62 -11.10
CA ALA A 195 -13.95 -17.46 -12.00
C ALA A 195 -14.27 -16.75 -13.33
N HIS A 196 -14.49 -15.43 -13.30
CA HIS A 196 -14.86 -14.65 -14.49
C HIS A 196 -13.66 -14.16 -15.31
N HIS A 197 -12.63 -13.65 -14.65
CA HIS A 197 -11.47 -13.01 -15.29
C HIS A 197 -10.28 -13.95 -15.46
N GLY A 198 -10.16 -14.97 -14.60
CA GLY A 198 -9.00 -15.85 -14.57
C GLY A 198 -7.71 -15.12 -14.16
N LEU A 199 -6.58 -15.80 -14.35
CA LEU A 199 -5.24 -15.24 -14.20
C LEU A 199 -4.36 -15.67 -15.38
N PRO A 200 -3.18 -15.06 -15.60
CA PRO A 200 -2.26 -15.46 -16.68
C PRO A 200 -1.73 -16.90 -16.58
N ARG A 201 -1.97 -17.58 -15.45
CA ARG A 201 -1.69 -19.00 -15.19
C ARG A 201 -2.45 -19.47 -13.96
N ALA A 202 -2.51 -20.78 -13.80
CA ALA A 202 -3.03 -21.36 -12.57
C ALA A 202 -2.08 -21.08 -11.40
N MET A 203 -2.64 -20.59 -10.29
CA MET A 203 -1.91 -20.33 -9.04
C MET A 203 -2.88 -20.21 -7.86
N PRO A 204 -2.42 -20.46 -6.62
CA PRO A 204 -3.17 -20.10 -5.43
C PRO A 204 -3.29 -18.57 -5.29
N VAL A 205 -4.45 -18.15 -4.79
CA VAL A 205 -4.75 -16.78 -4.37
C VAL A 205 -5.09 -16.83 -2.89
N LEU A 206 -4.25 -16.21 -2.09
CA LEU A 206 -4.40 -16.04 -0.65
C LEU A 206 -5.22 -14.77 -0.44
N VAL A 207 -6.29 -14.85 0.31
CA VAL A 207 -7.11 -13.70 0.68
C VAL A 207 -7.07 -13.60 2.20
N ASP A 208 -6.52 -12.51 2.73
CA ASP A 208 -6.35 -12.32 4.17
C ASP A 208 -6.74 -10.88 4.56
N GLU A 209 -6.49 -10.53 5.82
CA GLU A 209 -6.58 -9.16 6.33
C GLU A 209 -5.22 -8.68 6.85
N HIS A 210 -5.01 -7.37 6.74
CA HIS A 210 -3.87 -6.68 7.31
C HIS A 210 -4.36 -5.47 8.13
N ASP A 211 -3.87 -5.37 9.36
CA ASP A 211 -4.10 -4.29 10.33
C ASP A 211 -5.44 -4.23 11.06
N PHE A 212 -6.41 -5.09 10.77
CA PHE A 212 -7.69 -4.99 11.48
C PHE A 212 -8.53 -6.26 11.56
N GLY A 213 -9.01 -6.50 12.78
CA GLY A 213 -10.01 -7.51 13.07
C GLY A 213 -9.40 -8.85 13.46
N PRO A 214 -10.17 -9.95 13.33
CA PRO A 214 -9.66 -11.29 13.50
C PRO A 214 -8.91 -11.76 12.25
N GLN A 215 -7.78 -12.44 12.46
CA GLN A 215 -7.00 -13.07 11.39
C GLN A 215 -7.88 -14.06 10.60
N VAL A 216 -8.02 -13.84 9.29
CA VAL A 216 -8.92 -14.60 8.41
C VAL A 216 -8.27 -14.88 7.06
N GLY A 217 -7.38 -15.87 7.04
CA GLY A 217 -6.80 -16.38 5.80
C GLY A 217 -7.74 -17.38 5.10
N GLY A 218 -8.05 -17.11 3.83
CA GLY A 218 -8.69 -18.03 2.89
C GLY A 218 -7.76 -18.34 1.70
N VAL A 219 -7.86 -19.55 1.16
CA VAL A 219 -7.09 -19.96 -0.02
C VAL A 219 -8.07 -20.32 -1.14
N LEU A 220 -7.97 -19.60 -2.25
CA LEU A 220 -8.65 -19.85 -3.50
C LEU A 220 -7.66 -20.42 -4.51
N LEU A 221 -8.11 -21.30 -5.39
CA LEU A 221 -7.29 -21.79 -6.50
C LEU A 221 -7.85 -21.20 -7.78
N CYS A 222 -7.06 -20.39 -8.48
CA CYS A 222 -7.42 -19.95 -9.81
C CYS A 222 -6.94 -21.02 -10.80
N GLU A 223 -7.88 -21.75 -11.40
CA GLU A 223 -7.59 -22.71 -12.48
C GLU A 223 -7.92 -22.14 -13.85
N HIS A 224 -8.72 -21.06 -13.90
CA HIS A 224 -9.10 -20.39 -15.14
C HIS A 224 -7.91 -19.56 -15.65
N VAL A 225 -7.24 -20.07 -16.67
CA VAL A 225 -6.15 -19.35 -17.34
C VAL A 225 -6.73 -18.44 -18.41
N ALA A 226 -6.52 -17.14 -18.26
CA ALA A 226 -6.95 -16.14 -19.21
C ALA A 226 -5.75 -15.64 -20.04
N ASP A 227 -5.90 -15.69 -21.37
CA ASP A 227 -4.95 -15.01 -22.25
C ASP A 227 -5.28 -13.52 -22.30
N SER A 228 -4.48 -12.74 -21.58
CA SER A 228 -4.57 -11.29 -21.57
C SER A 228 -3.31 -10.62 -22.14
N ALA A 229 -2.45 -11.35 -22.85
CA ALA A 229 -1.11 -10.88 -23.18
C ALA A 229 -1.11 -9.50 -23.88
N GLU A 230 -2.01 -9.28 -24.85
CA GLU A 230 -2.13 -8.01 -25.55
C GLU A 230 -2.62 -6.89 -24.64
N ARG A 231 -3.65 -7.15 -23.81
CA ARG A 231 -4.20 -6.15 -22.89
C ARG A 231 -3.19 -5.78 -21.81
N SER A 232 -2.51 -6.77 -21.24
CA SER A 232 -1.45 -6.57 -20.26
C SER A 232 -0.26 -5.83 -20.85
N ALA A 233 0.12 -6.11 -22.10
CA ALA A 233 1.15 -5.33 -22.80
C ALA A 233 0.76 -3.85 -22.91
N ARG A 234 -0.49 -3.53 -23.31
CA ARG A 234 -0.97 -2.15 -23.36
C ARG A 234 -0.94 -1.46 -21.99
N ILE A 235 -1.27 -2.17 -20.91
CA ILE A 235 -1.21 -1.62 -19.55
C ILE A 235 0.23 -1.35 -19.12
N LEU A 236 1.15 -2.27 -19.42
CA LEU A 236 2.57 -2.08 -19.13
C LEU A 236 3.18 -0.94 -19.95
N ASP A 237 2.79 -0.80 -21.21
CA ASP A 237 3.22 0.32 -22.05
C ASP A 237 2.67 1.65 -21.51
N ALA A 238 1.39 1.69 -21.14
CA ALA A 238 0.77 2.87 -20.54
C ALA A 238 1.44 3.26 -19.20
N ARG A 239 1.70 2.30 -18.32
CA ARG A 239 2.43 2.53 -17.06
C ARG A 239 3.86 2.98 -17.31
N THR A 240 4.54 2.43 -18.32
CA THR A 240 5.90 2.88 -18.69
C THR A 240 5.89 4.35 -19.10
N VAL A 241 4.86 4.78 -19.84
CA VAL A 241 4.68 6.19 -20.20
C VAL A 241 4.33 7.03 -18.97
N GLU A 242 3.42 6.57 -18.12
CA GLU A 242 3.00 7.28 -16.90
C GLU A 242 4.15 7.46 -15.92
N ASN A 243 4.90 6.39 -15.64
CA ASN A 243 6.07 6.40 -14.76
C ASN A 243 7.14 7.34 -15.30
N ARG A 244 7.38 7.35 -16.62
CA ARG A 244 8.27 8.33 -17.26
C ARG A 244 7.80 9.76 -17.00
N LEU A 245 6.52 10.05 -17.22
CA LEU A 245 5.96 11.39 -16.98
C LEU A 245 6.00 11.78 -15.50
N ALA A 246 5.76 10.82 -14.58
CA ALA A 246 5.84 11.04 -13.15
C ALA A 246 7.29 11.34 -12.72
N TYR A 247 8.25 10.59 -13.25
CA TYR A 247 9.67 10.79 -13.01
C TYR A 247 10.17 12.14 -13.58
N ASP A 248 9.71 12.54 -14.76
CA ASP A 248 9.98 13.86 -15.34
C ASP A 248 9.42 14.98 -14.44
N ARG A 249 8.17 14.84 -13.96
CA ARG A 249 7.57 15.80 -13.02
C ARG A 249 8.34 15.89 -11.70
N LEU A 250 8.72 14.76 -11.12
CA LEU A 250 9.52 14.72 -9.89
C LEU A 250 10.88 15.38 -10.10
N THR A 251 11.53 15.10 -11.23
CA THR A 251 12.81 15.68 -11.60
C THR A 251 12.71 17.21 -11.68
N GLU A 252 11.69 17.75 -12.35
CA GLU A 252 11.47 19.19 -12.41
C GLU A 252 11.14 19.81 -11.05
N GLN A 253 10.36 19.12 -10.21
CA GLN A 253 10.09 19.57 -8.84
C GLN A 253 11.38 19.68 -8.03
N LEU A 254 12.23 18.66 -8.05
CA LEU A 254 13.51 18.68 -7.35
C LEU A 254 14.42 19.81 -7.88
N ILE A 255 14.44 20.02 -9.20
CA ILE A 255 15.20 21.13 -9.81
C ILE A 255 14.69 22.49 -9.32
N MET A 256 13.37 22.69 -9.28
CA MET A 256 12.77 23.91 -8.74
C MET A 256 13.15 24.11 -7.26
N GLU A 257 13.09 23.05 -6.45
CA GLU A 257 13.49 23.12 -5.04
C GLU A 257 14.97 23.50 -4.87
N VAL A 258 15.87 22.94 -5.67
CA VAL A 258 17.30 23.30 -5.63
C VAL A 258 17.52 24.75 -6.08
N ARG A 259 16.81 25.22 -7.12
CA ARG A 259 16.83 26.64 -7.54
C ARG A 259 16.38 27.57 -6.42
N GLU A 260 15.27 27.25 -5.76
CA GLU A 260 14.76 28.02 -4.61
C GLU A 260 15.78 28.05 -3.47
N LYS A 261 16.31 26.89 -3.07
CA LYS A 261 17.36 26.77 -2.04
C LYS A 261 18.58 27.64 -2.41
N ARG A 262 19.00 27.63 -3.67
CA ARG A 262 20.16 28.40 -4.16
C ARG A 262 19.90 29.90 -4.11
N ALA A 263 18.70 30.33 -4.51
CA ALA A 263 18.28 31.72 -4.41
C ALA A 263 18.30 32.20 -2.95
N VAL A 264 17.80 31.40 -2.00
CA VAL A 264 17.86 31.71 -0.56
C VAL A 264 19.31 31.88 -0.09
N VAL A 265 20.20 30.92 -0.40
CA VAL A 265 21.61 30.96 0.03
C VAL A 265 22.36 32.17 -0.55
N ARG A 266 22.10 32.52 -1.82
CA ARG A 266 22.73 33.67 -2.48
C ARG A 266 22.19 35.01 -2.00
N ASN A 267 20.90 35.08 -1.70
CA ASN A 267 20.22 36.29 -1.22
C ASN A 267 20.25 36.42 0.31
N TRP A 268 20.82 35.45 1.03
CA TRP A 268 20.95 35.50 2.49
C TRP A 268 21.81 36.72 2.88
N SER A 269 21.12 37.77 3.31
CA SER A 269 21.75 39.05 3.61
C SER A 269 22.83 38.91 4.70
N PHE A 270 23.86 39.74 4.59
CA PHE A 270 25.12 39.71 5.34
C PHE A 270 24.99 39.89 6.87
N TRP A 271 23.77 40.10 7.40
CA TRP A 271 23.50 40.44 8.80
C TRP A 271 23.14 39.23 9.69
N GLY A 272 23.11 38.00 9.15
CA GLY A 272 22.93 36.77 9.92
C GLY A 272 24.23 36.24 10.54
N ASN A 273 24.12 35.46 11.63
CA ASN A 273 25.26 34.79 12.28
C ASN A 273 26.02 33.91 11.27
N ARG A 274 27.31 34.21 11.01
CA ARG A 274 28.16 33.45 10.07
C ARG A 274 28.13 31.93 10.31
N THR A 275 28.00 31.52 11.56
CA THR A 275 27.90 30.11 11.95
C THR A 275 26.60 29.48 11.45
N GLN A 276 25.48 30.19 11.55
CA GLN A 276 24.19 29.69 11.06
C GLN A 276 24.19 29.54 9.53
N ARG A 277 24.78 30.52 8.82
CA ARG A 277 24.95 30.43 7.37
C ARG A 277 25.81 29.24 6.97
N ARG A 278 26.95 29.03 7.65
CA ARG A 278 27.83 27.88 7.40
C ARG A 278 27.09 26.56 7.62
N ASN A 279 26.43 26.40 8.77
CA ASN A 279 25.70 25.16 9.09
C ASN A 279 24.55 24.91 8.10
N ALA A 280 23.87 25.97 7.64
CA ALA A 280 22.83 25.83 6.62
C ALA A 280 23.39 25.40 5.27
N ILE A 281 24.53 25.97 4.84
CA ILE A 281 25.24 25.55 3.63
C ILE A 281 25.69 24.10 3.74
N GLU A 282 26.29 23.68 4.86
CA GLU A 282 26.72 22.30 5.08
C GLU A 282 25.55 21.31 5.01
N LEU A 283 24.40 21.66 5.60
CA LEU A 283 23.18 20.85 5.54
C LEU A 283 22.65 20.73 4.10
N LEU A 284 22.63 21.84 3.37
CA LEU A 284 22.16 21.85 1.98
C LEU A 284 23.14 21.13 1.05
N GLU A 285 24.46 21.25 1.27
CA GLU A 285 25.48 20.49 0.53
C GLU A 285 25.36 18.99 0.73
N ALA A 286 24.98 18.52 1.93
CA ALA A 286 24.74 17.10 2.17
C ALA A 286 23.53 16.60 1.34
N SER A 287 22.45 17.36 1.30
CA SER A 287 21.26 17.06 0.49
C SER A 287 21.59 17.04 -1.02
N ASP A 288 22.35 18.02 -1.49
CA ASP A 288 22.69 18.16 -2.91
C ASP A 288 23.69 17.11 -3.37
N LYS A 289 24.65 16.72 -2.52
CA LYS A 289 25.57 15.63 -2.85
C LYS A 289 24.84 14.34 -3.15
N LEU A 290 23.79 14.03 -2.39
CA LEU A 290 22.95 12.85 -2.64
C LEU A 290 22.22 12.96 -3.98
N MET A 291 21.64 14.13 -4.28
CA MET A 291 20.92 14.36 -5.52
C MET A 291 21.83 14.27 -6.76
N PHE A 292 23.06 14.80 -6.68
CA PHE A 292 23.97 14.89 -7.83
C PHE A 292 25.09 13.85 -7.83
N GLN A 293 25.09 12.87 -6.92
CA GLN A 293 26.18 11.90 -6.76
C GLN A 293 26.51 11.17 -8.07
N ASP A 294 25.50 10.84 -8.86
CA ASP A 294 25.63 10.05 -10.08
C ASP A 294 25.89 10.91 -11.34
N VAL A 295 25.64 12.22 -11.24
CA VAL A 295 25.87 13.19 -12.33
C VAL A 295 27.28 13.76 -12.28
N VAL A 296 27.86 13.86 -11.08
CA VAL A 296 29.16 14.47 -10.84
C VAL A 296 30.19 13.36 -10.58
N SER A 297 30.78 12.82 -11.64
CA SER A 297 31.78 11.73 -11.56
C SER A 297 33.15 12.14 -11.01
N THR A 298 33.30 13.32 -10.41
CA THR A 298 34.61 13.88 -10.11
C THR A 298 34.92 13.94 -8.62
N ARG A 299 36.13 13.47 -8.30
CA ARG A 299 36.84 13.45 -6.99
C ARG A 299 37.06 14.83 -6.35
N GLY A 300 36.17 15.80 -6.55
CA GLY A 300 36.22 17.13 -5.94
C GLY A 300 34.86 17.49 -5.36
N GLN A 301 34.83 17.99 -4.14
CA GLN A 301 33.62 18.55 -3.51
C GLN A 301 33.11 19.73 -4.35
N LEU A 302 32.21 19.47 -5.28
CA LEU A 302 31.46 20.50 -5.99
C LEU A 302 30.38 21.03 -5.05
N SER A 303 30.62 22.22 -4.49
CA SER A 303 29.59 22.97 -3.80
C SER A 303 28.72 23.66 -4.85
N VAL A 304 27.51 23.15 -5.05
CA VAL A 304 26.51 23.67 -6.01
C VAL A 304 26.24 25.17 -5.79
N TRP A 305 26.43 25.64 -4.56
CA TRP A 305 26.26 27.04 -4.14
C TRP A 305 27.37 27.98 -4.63
N LEU A 306 28.55 27.45 -4.96
CA LEU A 306 29.69 28.22 -5.45
C LEU A 306 29.76 28.29 -6.97
N LEU A 307 28.93 27.52 -7.67
CA LEU A 307 28.84 27.54 -9.12
C LEU A 307 28.32 28.89 -9.63
N SER A 308 28.87 29.36 -10.76
CA SER A 308 28.26 30.43 -11.52
C SER A 308 26.85 30.04 -11.97
N ASP A 309 26.01 31.02 -12.33
CA ASP A 309 24.65 30.73 -12.81
C ASP A 309 24.64 29.83 -14.04
N ARG A 310 25.61 30.00 -14.94
CA ARG A 310 25.77 29.14 -16.11
C ARG A 310 26.15 27.71 -15.73
N GLU A 311 27.14 27.52 -14.85
CA GLU A 311 27.58 26.18 -14.43
C GLU A 311 26.50 25.44 -13.64
N PHE A 312 25.75 26.17 -12.82
CA PHE A 312 24.62 25.62 -12.07
C PHE A 312 23.52 25.12 -13.01
N GLU A 313 23.09 25.94 -13.98
CA GLU A 313 22.07 25.52 -14.95
C GLU A 313 22.56 24.35 -15.82
N MET A 314 23.84 24.34 -16.22
CA MET A 314 24.43 23.19 -16.92
C MET A 314 24.44 21.91 -16.06
N LEU A 315 24.64 22.02 -14.74
CA LEU A 315 24.54 20.88 -13.83
C LEU A 315 23.10 20.35 -13.77
N LEU A 316 22.10 21.24 -13.68
CA LEU A 316 20.69 20.86 -13.68
C LEU A 316 20.27 20.20 -14.99
N ASP A 317 20.76 20.70 -16.14
CA ASP A 317 20.53 20.09 -17.45
C ASP A 317 21.08 18.66 -17.51
N ARG A 318 22.32 18.45 -17.04
CA ARG A 318 22.92 17.10 -16.96
C ARG A 318 22.15 16.20 -16.00
N TYR A 319 21.65 16.74 -14.89
CA TYR A 319 20.81 15.99 -13.97
C TYR A 319 19.50 15.54 -14.63
N ARG A 320 18.82 16.41 -15.40
CA ARG A 320 17.66 15.99 -16.20
C ARG A 320 18.02 14.88 -17.17
N GLU A 321 19.12 15.03 -17.91
CA GLU A 321 19.54 14.05 -18.91
C GLU A 321 19.87 12.70 -18.29
N HIS A 322 20.62 12.70 -17.18
CA HIS A 322 20.94 11.50 -16.41
C HIS A 322 19.68 10.79 -15.89
N ARG A 323 18.65 11.56 -15.56
CA ARG A 323 17.36 11.07 -15.09
C ARG A 323 16.39 10.65 -16.20
N ARG A 324 16.71 10.83 -17.48
CA ARG A 324 15.82 10.34 -18.54
C ARG A 324 15.86 8.81 -18.60
N PRO A 325 14.70 8.13 -18.52
CA PRO A 325 14.64 6.67 -18.61
C PRO A 325 15.26 6.16 -19.92
N GLY A 326 16.18 5.21 -19.82
CA GLY A 326 16.87 4.58 -20.96
C GLY A 326 18.26 5.12 -21.29
N SER A 327 18.78 6.11 -20.54
CA SER A 327 20.15 6.61 -20.70
C SER A 327 21.21 5.66 -20.11
N SER A 328 20.88 4.87 -19.10
CA SER A 328 21.78 3.94 -18.41
C SER A 328 21.44 2.45 -18.58
N GLY A 329 20.27 2.10 -19.12
CA GLY A 329 19.78 0.72 -19.17
C GLY A 329 19.36 0.16 -17.79
N GLU A 330 19.49 0.93 -16.71
CA GLU A 330 19.07 0.56 -15.37
C GLU A 330 17.59 0.93 -15.16
N GLN A 331 16.87 0.10 -14.39
CA GLN A 331 15.53 0.45 -13.91
C GLN A 331 15.69 1.53 -12.84
N HIS A 332 15.09 2.70 -13.06
CA HIS A 332 15.00 3.73 -12.03
C HIS A 332 14.04 3.26 -10.92
N PRO A 333 14.32 3.60 -9.64
CA PRO A 333 13.39 3.35 -8.55
C PRO A 333 12.05 4.04 -8.80
N ASP A 334 10.98 3.51 -8.18
CA ASP A 334 9.66 4.14 -8.23
C ASP A 334 9.75 5.59 -7.70
N PRO A 335 9.15 6.59 -8.40
CA PRO A 335 9.18 7.99 -7.95
C PRO A 335 8.69 8.20 -6.51
N GLY A 336 7.76 7.37 -6.01
CA GLY A 336 7.24 7.43 -4.65
C GLY A 336 8.26 6.97 -3.60
N GLU A 337 8.96 5.86 -3.87
CA GLU A 337 10.05 5.37 -3.02
C GLU A 337 11.19 6.38 -2.93
N GLU A 338 11.62 6.92 -4.07
CA GLU A 338 12.72 7.88 -4.12
C GLU A 338 12.39 9.16 -3.34
N ARG A 339 11.17 9.68 -3.50
CA ARG A 339 10.70 10.85 -2.74
C ARG A 339 10.72 10.58 -1.22
N THR A 340 10.31 9.39 -0.81
CA THR A 340 10.28 8.98 0.59
C THR A 340 11.70 8.88 1.16
N GLN A 341 12.63 8.26 0.43
CA GLN A 341 14.04 8.17 0.82
C GLN A 341 14.68 9.56 0.95
N LEU A 342 14.52 10.43 -0.06
CA LEU A 342 15.05 11.80 -0.03
C LEU A 342 14.49 12.61 1.15
N HIS A 343 13.20 12.45 1.47
CA HIS A 343 12.56 13.15 2.59
C HIS A 343 13.06 12.66 3.96
N LEU A 344 13.13 11.34 4.17
CA LEU A 344 13.62 10.74 5.41
C LEU A 344 15.08 11.12 5.69
N MET A 345 15.91 11.12 4.64
CA MET A 345 17.32 11.52 4.76
C MET A 345 17.46 13.02 5.10
N PHE A 346 16.64 13.88 4.49
CA PHE A 346 16.61 15.31 4.83
C PHE A 346 16.23 15.53 6.30
N LEU A 347 15.22 14.81 6.81
CA LEU A 347 14.80 14.89 8.21
C LEU A 347 15.88 14.41 9.19
N GLN A 348 16.54 13.30 8.89
CA GLN A 348 17.65 12.78 9.71
C GLN A 348 18.80 13.80 9.80
N HIS A 349 19.18 14.41 8.67
CA HIS A 349 20.21 15.44 8.64
C HIS A 349 19.77 16.72 9.37
N ALA A 350 18.52 17.19 9.18
CA ALA A 350 18.01 18.37 9.89
C ALA A 350 18.00 18.20 11.43
N LEU A 351 17.75 16.98 11.91
CA LEU A 351 17.82 16.62 13.33
C LEU A 351 19.25 16.64 13.88
N GLN A 352 20.24 16.19 13.09
CA GLN A 352 21.65 16.19 13.49
C GLN A 352 22.24 17.60 13.62
N PHE A 353 21.80 18.57 12.81
CA PHE A 353 22.41 19.91 12.73
C PHE A 353 21.56 21.05 13.35
N GLY A 354 20.53 20.73 14.14
CA GLY A 354 19.76 21.73 14.90
C GLY A 354 18.86 22.64 14.04
N GLY A 355 18.31 22.11 12.94
CA GLY A 355 17.72 22.86 11.81
C GLY A 355 16.46 23.70 12.04
N ARG A 356 15.97 23.91 13.28
CA ARG A 356 14.72 24.65 13.55
C ARG A 356 14.73 26.13 13.12
N ALA A 357 15.92 26.73 12.94
CA ALA A 357 16.07 28.10 12.45
C ALA A 357 16.02 28.16 10.91
N VAL A 358 16.71 27.24 10.24
CA VAL A 358 16.76 27.14 8.77
C VAL A 358 15.39 26.75 8.21
N GLN A 359 14.71 25.80 8.85
CA GLN A 359 13.36 25.38 8.46
C GLN A 359 12.36 26.54 8.60
N ARG A 360 12.48 27.38 9.64
CA ARG A 360 11.62 28.55 9.83
C ARG A 360 11.85 29.64 8.78
N GLU A 361 13.09 29.95 8.42
CA GLU A 361 13.36 30.92 7.35
C GLU A 361 12.92 30.39 5.98
N PHE A 362 13.15 29.11 5.69
CA PHE A 362 12.69 28.48 4.44
C PHE A 362 11.16 28.55 4.31
N LEU A 363 10.43 28.18 5.36
CA LEU A 363 8.97 28.28 5.39
C LEU A 363 8.48 29.74 5.32
N ALA A 364 9.17 30.68 5.98
CA ALA A 364 8.84 32.09 5.94
C ALA A 364 9.09 32.73 4.56
N HIS A 365 10.06 32.23 3.79
CA HIS A 365 10.30 32.70 2.42
C HIS A 365 9.25 32.13 1.45
N ARG A 366 8.85 30.86 1.63
CA ARG A 366 7.80 30.21 0.84
C ARG A 366 6.44 30.89 1.00
N GLY A 367 6.10 31.30 2.23
CA GLY A 367 4.87 32.07 2.52
C GLY A 367 4.87 33.53 2.04
N ARG A 368 5.98 34.05 1.50
CA ARG A 368 6.04 35.38 0.86
C ARG A 368 6.03 35.31 -0.67
N ALA A 369 6.22 34.12 -1.23
CA ALA A 369 6.28 33.87 -2.68
C ALA A 369 4.98 33.26 -3.24
N ALA A 370 4.12 32.71 -2.37
CA ALA A 370 2.71 32.43 -2.64
C ALA A 370 1.86 33.66 -2.28
#